data_AF-A0A1Q5F0R1-F1
#
_entry.id   AF-A0A1Q5F0R1-F1
#
_cell.length_a   1.000
_cell.length_b   1.000
_cell.length_c   1.000
_cell.angle_alpha   90.00
_cell.angle_beta   90.00
_cell.angle_gamma   90.00
#
_symmetry.space_group_name_H-M   'P 1'
#
loop_
_entity.id
_entity.type
_entity.pdbx_description
1 polymer ?
#
loop_
_entity_poly.entity_id
_entity_poly.type
_entity_poly.pdbx_seq_one_letter_code
_entity_poly.pdbx_strand_id
1 'polypeptide(L)' 'MVSDTLNRVGYLDGFRDKDAARAAEWQRDERMEQLTALRDSNPEVYDRMGATAHIMLGYYENAKKIAAQFGRDTTKGGN' A
#
# COMPACT_ATOMS: atom_id res chain seq x y z
N MET A 1 27.91 -19.67 -18.34
CA MET A 1 26.57 -19.07 -18.19
C MET A 1 26.30 -18.82 -16.70
N VAL A 2 26.83 -17.72 -16.13
CA VAL A 2 26.62 -17.31 -14.72
C VAL A 2 26.55 -15.78 -14.70
N SER A 3 25.63 -15.21 -15.48
CA SER A 3 25.50 -13.75 -15.59
C SER A 3 24.05 -13.29 -15.50
N ASP A 4 23.10 -14.10 -15.96
CA ASP A 4 21.67 -13.84 -15.82
C ASP A 4 21.16 -13.95 -14.37
N THR A 5 21.66 -14.91 -13.59
CA THR A 5 21.16 -15.17 -12.24
C THR A 5 21.53 -14.06 -11.26
N LEU A 6 22.75 -13.50 -11.35
CA LEU A 6 23.22 -12.39 -10.50
C LEU A 6 22.46 -11.09 -10.77
N ASN A 7 22.14 -10.81 -12.04
CA ASN A 7 21.37 -9.62 -12.43
C ASN A 7 19.91 -9.70 -11.93
N ARG A 8 19.35 -10.93 -11.89
CA ARG A 8 18.01 -11.18 -11.34
C ARG A 8 17.92 -10.94 -9.84
N VAL A 9 18.97 -11.22 -9.06
CA VAL A 9 18.98 -10.95 -7.60
C VAL A 9 19.04 -9.44 -7.33
N GLY A 10 19.92 -8.71 -8.03
CA GLY A 10 20.07 -7.26 -7.84
C GLY A 10 18.83 -6.45 -8.24
N TYR A 11 18.11 -6.86 -9.30
CA TYR A 11 16.82 -6.23 -9.64
C TYR A 11 15.80 -6.42 -8.52
N LEU A 12 15.70 -7.63 -7.94
CA LEU A 12 14.75 -7.93 -6.86
C LEU A 12 15.11 -7.22 -5.55
N ASP A 13 16.40 -7.07 -5.23
CA ASP A 13 16.86 -6.34 -4.04
C ASP A 13 16.43 -4.86 -4.10
N GLY A 14 16.51 -4.22 -5.28
CA GLY A 14 16.04 -2.84 -5.45
C GLY A 14 14.52 -2.66 -5.28
N PHE A 15 13.70 -3.68 -5.56
CA PHE A 15 12.26 -3.66 -5.22
C PHE A 15 12.04 -3.90 -3.73
N ARG A 16 12.81 -4.82 -3.13
CA ARG A 16 12.76 -5.14 -1.71
C ARG A 16 13.07 -3.92 -0.83
N ASP A 17 14.06 -3.11 -1.22
CA ASP A 17 14.42 -1.89 -0.51
C ASP A 17 13.33 -0.82 -0.60
N LYS A 18 12.66 -0.70 -1.76
CA LYS A 18 11.56 0.26 -1.95
C LYS A 18 10.32 -0.12 -1.15
N ASP A 19 9.96 -1.39 -1.12
CA ASP A 19 8.82 -1.88 -0.33
C ASP A 19 9.12 -1.81 1.16
N ALA A 20 10.37 -2.08 1.58
CA ALA A 20 10.81 -1.90 2.96
C ALA A 20 10.74 -0.43 3.40
N ALA A 21 11.19 0.51 2.56
CA ALA A 21 11.08 1.94 2.82
C ALA A 21 9.61 2.38 2.91
N ARG A 22 8.77 1.92 1.98
CA ARG A 22 7.33 2.22 1.97
C ARG A 22 6.59 1.63 3.17
N ALA A 23 6.98 0.43 3.62
CA ALA A 23 6.49 -0.16 4.86
C ALA A 23 6.92 0.64 6.09
N ALA A 24 8.13 1.21 6.09
CA ALA A 24 8.65 2.00 7.20
C ALA A 24 7.95 3.37 7.33
N GLU A 25 7.56 3.96 6.21
CA GLU A 25 6.79 5.22 6.13
C GLU A 25 5.28 5.04 6.31
N TRP A 26 4.80 3.79 6.44
CA TRP A 26 3.38 3.53 6.59
C TRP A 26 2.82 4.24 7.83
N GLN A 27 1.68 4.91 7.62
CA GLN A 27 0.87 5.51 8.67
C GLN A 27 -0.60 5.29 8.33
N ARG A 28 -1.41 4.98 9.34
CA ARG A 28 -2.86 4.92 9.19
C ARG A 28 -3.41 6.32 8.96
N ASP A 29 -4.21 6.47 7.92
CA ASP A 29 -4.95 7.69 7.61
C ASP A 29 -6.44 7.43 7.85
N GLU A 30 -7.01 8.07 8.87
CA GLU A 30 -8.42 7.87 9.23
C GLU A 30 -9.39 8.24 8.10
N ARG A 31 -9.04 9.19 7.23
CA ARG A 31 -9.89 9.55 6.08
C ARG A 31 -9.91 8.42 5.05
N MET A 32 -8.78 7.75 4.87
CA MET A 32 -8.71 6.58 4.00
C MET A 32 -9.42 5.38 4.62
N GLU A 33 -9.31 5.17 5.93
CA GLU A 33 -10.07 4.12 6.62
C GLU A 33 -11.59 4.36 6.53
N GLN A 34 -12.03 5.62 6.63
CA GLN A 34 -13.42 6.00 6.37
C GLN A 34 -13.82 5.75 4.91
N LEU A 35 -12.94 6.01 3.96
CA LEU A 35 -13.19 5.75 2.54
C LEU A 35 -13.25 4.24 2.23
N THR A 36 -12.42 3.42 2.86
CA THR A 36 -12.51 1.95 2.86
C THR A 36 -13.86 1.50 3.40
N ALA A 37 -14.25 2.02 4.58
CA ALA A 37 -15.54 1.71 5.19
C ALA A 37 -16.73 2.16 4.32
N LEU A 38 -16.61 3.28 3.62
CA LEU A 38 -17.62 3.76 2.67
C LEU A 38 -17.74 2.83 1.47
N ARG A 39 -16.62 2.40 0.87
CA ARG A 39 -16.62 1.42 -0.22
C ARG A 39 -17.32 0.13 0.20
N ASP A 40 -17.01 -0.37 1.39
CA ASP A 40 -17.51 -1.66 1.85
C ASP A 40 -19.00 -1.59 2.26
N SER A 41 -19.44 -0.46 2.82
CA SER A 41 -20.83 -0.25 3.28
C SER A 41 -21.77 0.26 2.19
N ASN A 42 -21.28 1.09 1.26
CA ASN A 42 -22.08 1.77 0.23
C ASN A 42 -21.28 1.87 -1.10
N PRO A 43 -21.05 0.74 -1.78
CA PRO A 43 -20.23 0.70 -2.98
C PRO A 43 -20.75 1.63 -4.10
N GLU A 44 -22.07 1.77 -4.24
CA GLU A 44 -22.66 2.68 -5.23
C GLU A 44 -22.33 4.16 -5.01
N VAL A 45 -22.13 4.57 -3.75
CA VAL A 45 -21.74 5.94 -3.41
C VAL A 45 -20.27 6.12 -3.68
N TYR A 46 -19.46 5.13 -3.32
CA TYR A 46 -18.03 5.11 -3.61
C TYR A 46 -17.75 5.15 -5.13
N ASP A 47 -18.46 4.35 -5.94
CA ASP A 47 -18.31 4.30 -7.40
C ASP A 47 -18.69 5.61 -8.10
N ARG A 48 -19.53 6.43 -7.45
CA ARG A 48 -19.87 7.77 -7.93
C ARG A 48 -18.83 8.83 -7.55
N MET A 49 -17.83 8.48 -6.74
CA MET A 49 -16.74 9.40 -6.40
C MET A 49 -15.82 9.61 -7.60
N GLY A 50 -15.03 10.69 -7.55
CA GLY A 50 -14.08 10.99 -8.62
C GLY A 50 -12.91 10.00 -8.66
N ALA A 51 -12.28 9.86 -9.83
CA ALA A 51 -11.11 9.00 -10.05
C ALA A 51 -10.00 9.18 -9.00
N THR A 52 -9.79 10.42 -8.52
CA THR A 52 -8.81 10.71 -7.47
C THR A 52 -9.07 9.92 -6.19
N ALA A 53 -10.33 9.76 -5.76
CA ALA A 53 -10.67 9.00 -4.55
C ALA A 53 -10.31 7.52 -4.70
N HIS A 54 -10.61 6.93 -5.86
CA HIS A 54 -10.26 5.55 -6.17
C HIS A 54 -8.76 5.31 -6.21
N ILE A 55 -8.02 6.21 -6.89
CA ILE A 55 -6.57 6.13 -7.00
C ILE A 55 -5.92 6.26 -5.61
N MET A 56 -6.36 7.24 -4.83
CA MET A 56 -5.85 7.47 -3.47
C MET A 56 -6.11 6.26 -2.57
N LEU A 57 -7.32 5.69 -2.60
CA LEU A 57 -7.63 4.49 -1.81
C LEU A 57 -6.76 3.30 -2.24
N GLY A 58 -6.59 3.07 -3.54
CA GLY A 58 -5.75 1.99 -4.05
C GLY A 58 -4.28 2.11 -3.61
N TYR A 59 -3.72 3.32 -3.63
CA TYR A 59 -2.36 3.55 -3.11
C TYR A 59 -2.26 3.29 -1.61
N TYR A 60 -3.26 3.73 -0.85
CA TYR A 60 -3.32 3.52 0.60
C TYR A 60 -3.39 2.03 0.95
N GLU A 61 -4.28 1.28 0.32
CA GLU A 61 -4.45 -0.15 0.56
C GLU A 61 -3.21 -0.96 0.15
N ASN A 62 -2.55 -0.57 -0.94
CA ASN A 62 -1.30 -1.18 -1.34
C ASN A 62 -0.19 -0.93 -0.31
N ALA A 63 -0.06 0.31 0.20
CA ALA A 63 0.90 0.64 1.25
C ALA A 63 0.60 -0.13 2.55
N LYS A 64 -0.67 -0.25 2.94
CA LYS A 64 -1.12 -1.06 4.10
C LYS A 64 -0.78 -2.53 3.93
N LYS A 65 -0.99 -3.10 2.74
CA LYS A 65 -0.62 -4.49 2.42
C LYS A 65 0.89 -4.70 2.51
N ILE A 66 1.69 -3.80 1.95
CA ILE A 66 3.16 -3.86 2.02
C ILE A 66 3.62 -3.77 3.48
N ALA A 67 3.09 -2.82 4.26
CA ALA A 67 3.41 -2.71 5.68
C ALA A 67 3.12 -4.01 6.46
N ALA A 68 1.96 -4.64 6.23
CA ALA A 68 1.61 -5.94 6.82
C ALA A 68 2.59 -7.05 6.41
N GLN A 69 3.02 -7.10 5.15
CA GLN A 69 4.00 -8.09 4.67
C GLN A 69 5.36 -7.96 5.37
N PHE A 70 5.73 -6.75 5.79
CA PHE A 70 6.95 -6.47 6.55
C PHE A 70 6.75 -6.55 8.07
N GLY A 71 5.60 -7.04 8.54
CA GLY A 71 5.30 -7.23 9.97
C GLY A 71 5.05 -5.93 10.73
N ARG A 72 4.74 -4.83 10.03
CA ARG A 72 4.33 -3.58 10.67
C ARG A 72 2.88 -3.67 11.13
N ASP A 73 2.62 -3.06 12.28
CA ASP A 73 1.27 -2.94 12.83
C ASP A 73 0.47 -1.94 11.99
N THR A 74 -0.46 -2.46 11.19
CA THR A 74 -1.30 -1.66 10.29
C THR A 74 -2.49 -0.99 10.98
N THR A 75 -2.57 -1.07 12.31
CA THR A 75 -3.60 -0.41 13.12
C THR A 75 -3.08 0.83 13.86
N LYS A 76 -1.75 1.03 13.91
CA LYS A 76 -1.17 2.22 14.56
C LYS A 76 -1.42 3.50 13.76
N GLY A 77 -2.11 4.45 14.38
CA GLY A 77 -2.30 5.82 13.91
C GLY A 77 -0.97 6.56 13.71
N GLY A 78 -0.84 7.32 12.60
CA GLY A 78 0.11 8.42 12.54
C GLY A 78 -0.38 9.54 13.46
N ASN A 79 0.50 10.04 14.32
CA ASN A 79 0.18 11.06 15.32
C ASN A 79 0.23 12.47 14.71
#